data_AF-W1Y4A2-F1
#
_entry.id   AF-W1Y4A2-F1
#
_cell.length_a   1.000
_cell.length_b   1.000
_cell.length_c   1.000
_cell.angle_alpha   90.00
_cell.angle_beta   90.00
_cell.angle_gamma   90.00
#
_symmetry.space_group_name_H-M   'P 1'
#
loop_
_entity.id
_entity.type
_entity.pdbx_description
1 polymer ?
#
loop_
_entity_poly.entity_id
_entity_poly.type
_entity_poly.pdbx_seq_one_letter_code
_entity_poly.pdbx_strand_id
1 'polypeptide(L)' 'RHRYPDLPITVTTMTPTGSERVQSAFGKDVQHVYLPYDLPDALNRFLNKVDPKLVLIMETELWPNLIAALHKRKIPL' A
#
# COMPACT_ATOMS: atom_id res chain seq x y z
N ARG A 1 -10.65 10.21 -8.23
CA ARG A 1 -10.33 11.57 -7.74
C ARG A 1 -11.51 12.54 -7.70
N HIS A 2 -12.46 12.55 -8.67
CA HIS A 2 -13.63 13.47 -8.64
C HIS A 2 -14.45 13.46 -7.33
N ARG A 3 -14.52 12.34 -6.61
CA ARG A 3 -15.29 12.21 -5.36
C ARG A 3 -14.46 12.36 -4.07
N TYR A 4 -13.14 12.21 -4.15
CA TYR A 4 -12.19 12.33 -3.03
C TYR A 4 -10.88 12.92 -3.54
N PRO A 5 -10.84 14.23 -3.86
CA PRO A 5 -9.67 14.86 -4.47
C PRO A 5 -8.48 15.00 -3.51
N ASP A 6 -8.77 15.12 -2.21
CA ASP A 6 -7.78 15.39 -1.16
C ASP A 6 -7.28 14.14 -0.43
N LEU A 7 -7.81 12.95 -0.77
CA LEU A 7 -7.37 11.72 -0.12
C LEU A 7 -6.03 11.29 -0.72
N PRO A 8 -4.94 11.22 0.06
CA PRO A 8 -3.67 10.74 -0.42
C PRO A 8 -3.77 9.26 -0.77
N ILE A 9 -3.16 8.87 -1.88
CA ILE A 9 -3.11 7.48 -2.36
C ILE A 9 -1.65 7.04 -2.33
N THR A 10 -1.39 5.96 -1.61
CA THR A 10 -0.10 5.28 -1.60
C THR A 10 -0.20 4.00 -2.44
N VAL A 11 0.62 3.90 -3.46
CA VAL A 11 0.73 2.71 -4.31
C VAL A 11 2.01 1.99 -3.96
N THR A 12 1.90 0.70 -3.65
CA THR A 12 3.06 -0.15 -3.38
C THR A 12 3.32 -1.11 -4.53
N THR A 13 4.59 -1.32 -4.86
CA THR A 13 5.00 -2.38 -5.79
C THR A 13 6.15 -3.18 -5.19
N MET A 14 6.46 -4.34 -5.77
CA MET A 14 7.60 -5.16 -5.36
C MET A 14 8.66 -5.30 -6.43
N THR A 15 8.38 -4.85 -7.65
CA THR A 15 9.30 -4.95 -8.80
C THR A 15 9.66 -3.57 -9.36
N PRO A 16 10.87 -3.41 -9.94
CA PRO A 16 11.27 -2.18 -10.61
C PRO A 16 10.35 -1.81 -11.78
N THR A 17 9.95 -2.79 -12.60
CA THR A 17 9.03 -2.56 -13.72
C THR A 17 7.65 -2.09 -13.24
N GLY A 18 7.16 -2.60 -12.10
CA GLY A 18 5.94 -2.09 -11.47
C GLY A 18 6.09 -0.64 -11.02
N SER A 19 7.24 -0.29 -10.42
CA SER A 19 7.57 1.08 -10.00
C SER A 19 7.54 2.05 -11.18
N GLU A 20 8.22 1.70 -12.28
CA GLU A 20 8.22 2.51 -13.50
C GLU A 20 6.81 2.72 -14.07
N ARG A 21 5.97 1.66 -14.05
CA ARG A 21 4.56 1.75 -14.49
C ARG A 21 3.74 2.69 -13.62
N VAL A 22 3.91 2.64 -12.29
CA VAL A 22 3.19 3.53 -11.38
C VAL A 22 3.63 4.98 -11.60
N GLN A 23 4.93 5.23 -11.70
CA GLN A 23 5.45 6.58 -11.90
C GLN A 23 5.05 7.16 -13.26
N SER A 24 5.03 6.34 -14.32
CA SER A 24 4.59 6.78 -15.65
C SER A 24 3.08 7.01 -15.74
N ALA A 25 2.26 6.18 -15.09
CA ALA A 25 0.81 6.29 -15.14
C ALA A 25 0.24 7.36 -14.19
N PHE A 26 0.84 7.52 -13.00
CA PHE A 26 0.28 8.35 -11.93
C PHE A 26 1.21 9.49 -11.49
N GLY A 27 2.48 9.49 -11.88
CA GLY A 27 3.40 10.60 -11.63
C GLY A 27 3.41 11.07 -10.17
N LYS A 28 3.08 12.34 -9.97
CA LYS A 28 3.04 13.01 -8.66
C LYS A 28 1.69 12.91 -7.95
N ASP A 29 0.69 12.29 -8.58
CA ASP A 29 -0.65 12.20 -8.03
C ASP A 29 -0.76 11.17 -6.90
N VAL A 30 0.21 10.27 -6.82
CA VAL A 30 0.28 9.21 -5.82
C VAL A 30 1.66 9.18 -5.17
N GLN A 31 1.71 8.74 -3.92
CA GLN A 31 2.96 8.34 -3.30
C GLN A 31 3.28 6.92 -3.77
N HIS A 32 4.48 6.71 -4.30
CA HIS A 32 4.96 5.37 -4.63
C HIS A 32 6.08 4.95 -3.68
N VAL A 33 5.98 3.74 -3.14
CA VAL A 33 6.98 3.11 -2.27
C VAL A 33 7.01 1.61 -2.52
N TYR A 34 8.13 0.95 -2.22
CA TYR A 34 8.16 -0.52 -2.25
C TYR A 34 7.44 -1.09 -1.01
N LEU A 35 6.65 -2.15 -1.21
CA LEU A 35 6.05 -2.87 -0.09
C LEU A 35 7.18 -3.51 0.75
N PRO A 36 7.19 -3.36 2.08
CA PRO A 36 8.14 -4.10 2.90
C PRO A 36 7.89 -5.60 2.80
N TYR A 37 8.91 -6.40 3.08
CA TYR A 37 8.73 -7.83 3.27
C TYR A 37 7.71 -8.13 4.37
N ASP A 38 7.04 -9.28 4.28
CA ASP A 38 5.98 -9.74 5.18
C ASP A 38 6.53 -10.20 6.55
N LEU A 39 7.20 -9.26 7.21
CA LEU A 39 7.74 -9.37 8.54
C LEU A 39 6.90 -8.47 9.45
N PRO A 40 6.42 -8.96 10.61
CA PRO A 40 5.54 -8.20 11.49
C PRO A 40 6.06 -6.81 11.85
N ASP A 41 7.34 -6.66 12.18
CA ASP A 41 7.92 -5.36 12.56
C ASP A 41 7.97 -4.37 11.38
N ALA A 42 8.43 -4.84 10.21
CA ALA A 42 8.52 -4.01 9.01
C ALA A 42 7.14 -3.50 8.57
N LEU A 43 6.14 -4.39 8.55
CA LEU A 43 4.76 -4.05 8.24
C LEU A 43 4.14 -3.13 9.29
N ASN A 44 4.41 -3.35 10.58
CA ASN A 44 3.87 -2.49 11.62
C ASN A 44 4.41 -1.07 11.53
N ARG A 45 5.72 -0.91 11.29
CA ARG A 45 6.33 0.40 11.07
C ARG A 45 5.80 1.08 9.82
N PHE A 46 5.62 0.32 8.74
CA PHE A 46 5.05 0.81 7.50
C PHE A 46 3.62 1.30 7.68
N LEU A 47 2.74 0.47 8.23
CA LEU A 47 1.32 0.80 8.45
C LEU A 47 1.14 1.94 9.45
N ASN A 48 1.99 2.07 10.48
CA ASN A 48 1.97 3.22 11.38
C ASN A 48 2.37 4.54 10.69
N LYS A 49 3.23 4.46 9.67
CA LYS A 49 3.68 5.65 8.92
C LYS A 49 2.69 6.06 7.84
N VAL A 50 2.08 5.08 7.17
CA VAL A 50 1.11 5.32 6.09
C VAL A 50 -0.28 5.63 6.64
N ASP A 51 -0.64 5.07 7.79
CA ASP A 51 -1.96 5.18 8.42
C ASP A 51 -3.13 4.99 7.44
N PRO A 52 -3.19 3.84 6.72
CA PRO A 52 -4.15 3.68 5.64
C PRO A 52 -5.57 3.46 6.17
N LYS A 53 -6.54 4.12 5.52
CA LYS A 53 -7.98 3.95 5.80
C LYS A 53 -8.62 2.78 5.06
N LEU A 54 -7.97 2.32 3.99
CA LEU A 54 -8.37 1.21 3.12
C LEU A 54 -7.12 0.69 2.43
N VAL A 55 -6.98 -0.62 2.31
CA VAL A 55 -5.94 -1.27 1.51
C VAL A 55 -6.62 -2.03 0.38
N LEU A 56 -6.05 -1.98 -0.82
CA LEU A 56 -6.50 -2.78 -1.97
C LEU A 56 -5.31 -3.61 -2.45
N ILE A 57 -5.48 -4.93 -2.48
CA ILE A 57 -4.47 -5.85 -3.00
C ILE A 57 -4.87 -6.24 -4.44
N MET A 58 -3.99 -5.95 -5.39
CA MET A 58 -4.22 -6.20 -6.82
C MET A 58 -3.75 -7.58 -7.28
N GLU A 59 -2.73 -8.14 -6.62
CA GLU A 59 -2.12 -9.43 -6.96
C GLU A 59 -2.68 -10.56 -6.11
N THR A 60 -2.59 -11.81 -6.57
CA THR A 60 -3.09 -12.99 -5.84
C THR A 60 -2.14 -13.48 -4.73
N GLU A 61 -1.08 -12.74 -4.41
CA GLU A 61 -0.14 -13.12 -3.36
C GLU A 61 -0.74 -12.86 -1.97
N LEU A 62 -0.90 -13.93 -1.21
CA LEU A 62 -1.38 -13.87 0.17
C LEU A 62 -0.21 -13.55 1.10
N TRP A 63 -0.25 -12.36 1.69
CA TRP A 63 0.71 -11.88 2.69
C TRP A 63 0.10 -12.01 4.09
N PRO A 64 0.32 -13.13 4.80
CA PRO A 64 -0.42 -13.44 6.03
C PRO A 64 -0.16 -12.42 7.14
N ASN A 65 1.06 -11.90 7.29
CA ASN A 65 1.32 -10.91 8.33
C ASN A 65 0.69 -9.56 7.99
N LEU A 66 0.66 -9.17 6.72
CA LEU A 66 -0.06 -7.97 6.27
C LEU A 66 -1.55 -8.09 6.57
N ILE A 67 -2.19 -9.18 6.15
CA ILE A 67 -3.63 -9.42 6.37
C ILE A 67 -3.95 -9.43 7.88
N ALA A 68 -3.16 -10.15 8.68
CA ALA A 68 -3.33 -10.20 10.12
C ALA A 68 -3.15 -8.82 10.77
N ALA A 69 -2.17 -8.03 10.32
CA ALA A 69 -1.91 -6.69 10.82
C ALA A 69 -3.04 -5.70 10.47
N LEU A 70 -3.59 -5.78 9.26
CA LEU A 70 -4.74 -4.96 8.84
C LEU A 70 -5.99 -5.31 9.64
N HIS A 71 -6.29 -6.61 9.79
CA HIS A 71 -7.42 -7.09 10.57
C HIS A 71 -7.33 -6.65 12.04
N LYS A 72 -6.14 -6.79 12.66
CA LYS A 72 -5.90 -6.32 14.04
C LYS A 72 -6.11 -4.82 14.20
N ARG A 73 -5.77 -4.02 13.18
CA ARG A 73 -5.98 -2.56 13.15
C ARG A 73 -7.39 -2.14 12.72
N LYS A 74 -8.28 -3.10 12.40
CA LYS A 74 -9.62 -2.84 11.83
C LYS A 74 -9.57 -2.00 10.55
N ILE A 75 -8.51 -2.15 9.77
CA ILE A 75 -8.37 -1.49 8.47
C ILE A 75 -9.05 -2.37 7.43
N PRO A 76 -10.03 -1.85 6.67
CA PRO A 76 -10.64 -2.58 5.57
C PRO A 76 -9.61 -2.99 4.52
N LEU A 77 -9.74 -4.22 4.05
CA LEU A 77 -8.99 -4.83 2.96
C LEU A 77 -9.95 -5.11 1.80
#